data_AF-A0A7W1IGH3-F1
#
_entry.id   AF-A0A7W1IGH3-F1
#
_cell.length_a   1.000
_cell.length_b   1.000
_cell.length_c   1.000
_cell.angle_alpha   90.00
_cell.angle_beta   90.00
_cell.angle_gamma   90.00
#
_symmetry.space_group_name_H-M   'P 1'
#
loop_
_entity.id
_entity.type
_entity.pdbx_description
1 polymer ?
#
loop_
_entity_poly.entity_id
_entity_poly.type
_entity_poly.pdbx_seq_one_letter_code
_entity_poly.pdbx_strand_id
1 'polypeptide(L)'
;MKKIYLLTLLSFLTTFAVAQVPVITQFAGPASVCSSPSGGSTYAVSATNAPTNYLWTVSPASGVGISGNGSSSVMISFPYSNGNYTISCVASNGSGSSVPYTYTVNVFETPTVTFSGANTFCQGSSTALQASSTILGGSSTIFYNWSPPSGLNST
;
A
#
# COMPACT_ATOMS: atom_id res chain seq x y z
N MET A 1 28.93 -1.87 72.12
CA MET A 1 29.08 -1.54 70.69
C MET A 1 28.67 -2.75 69.85
N LYS A 2 27.42 -2.81 69.36
CA LYS A 2 26.93 -3.86 68.44
C LYS A 2 26.68 -3.19 67.09
N LYS A 3 27.53 -3.47 66.10
CA LYS A 3 27.37 -2.96 64.72
C LYS A 3 26.15 -3.63 64.10
N ILE A 4 25.14 -2.84 63.79
CA ILE A 4 23.98 -3.25 63.00
C ILE A 4 24.43 -3.20 61.53
N TYR A 5 24.41 -4.33 60.85
CA TYR A 5 24.63 -4.39 59.40
C TYR A 5 23.25 -4.48 58.74
N LEU A 6 22.81 -3.36 58.18
CA LEU A 6 21.63 -3.30 57.32
C LEU A 6 22.04 -3.86 55.95
N LEU A 7 21.90 -5.17 55.74
CA LEU A 7 21.94 -5.75 54.40
C LEU A 7 20.65 -5.36 53.67
N THR A 8 20.69 -4.32 52.87
CA THR A 8 19.67 -4.08 51.84
C THR A 8 19.86 -5.14 50.76
N LEU A 9 19.07 -6.21 50.83
CA LEU A 9 18.95 -7.20 49.76
C LEU A 9 18.26 -6.49 48.59
N LEU A 10 19.02 -6.03 47.59
CA LEU A 10 18.48 -5.54 46.34
C LEU A 10 17.92 -6.76 45.59
N SER A 11 16.66 -7.08 45.82
CA SER A 11 15.96 -8.13 45.08
C SER A 11 15.83 -7.70 43.62
N PHE A 12 16.75 -8.15 42.77
CA PHE A 12 16.56 -8.09 41.33
C PHE A 12 15.37 -8.99 40.98
N LEU A 13 14.22 -8.38 40.72
CA LEU A 13 13.09 -9.06 40.13
C LEU A 13 13.48 -9.37 38.67
N THR A 14 14.09 -10.53 38.43
CA THR A 14 14.28 -11.01 37.06
C THR A 14 12.91 -11.36 36.51
N THR A 15 12.32 -10.44 35.74
CA THR A 15 11.12 -10.74 34.98
C THR A 15 11.48 -11.80 33.94
N PHE A 16 11.04 -13.04 34.16
CA PHE A 16 11.08 -14.08 33.14
C PHE A 16 10.05 -13.71 32.06
N ALA A 17 10.51 -13.09 30.97
CA ALA A 17 9.67 -12.92 29.79
C ALA A 17 9.54 -14.29 29.11
N VAL A 18 8.34 -14.86 29.11
CA VAL A 18 8.05 -16.07 28.35
C VAL A 18 8.18 -15.74 26.87
N ALA A 19 8.98 -16.50 26.14
CA ALA A 19 9.12 -16.34 24.70
C ALA A 19 7.80 -16.73 24.03
N GLN A 20 7.19 -15.81 23.28
CA GLN A 20 5.88 -15.99 22.65
C GLN A 20 5.95 -15.73 21.15
N VAL A 21 5.12 -16.45 20.41
CA VAL A 21 4.94 -16.25 18.96
C VAL A 21 4.37 -14.84 18.69
N PRO A 22 4.78 -14.15 17.62
CA PRO A 22 4.20 -12.89 17.21
C PRO A 22 2.69 -12.93 16.99
N VAL A 23 2.01 -11.83 17.29
CA VAL A 23 0.63 -11.59 16.89
C VAL A 23 0.55 -10.26 16.16
N ILE A 24 0.14 -10.30 14.89
CA ILE A 24 -0.16 -9.08 14.12
C ILE A 24 -1.47 -8.49 14.66
N THR A 25 -1.43 -7.22 15.05
CA THR A 25 -2.55 -6.51 15.70
C THR A 25 -3.18 -5.45 14.82
N GLN A 26 -2.42 -4.91 13.87
CA GLN A 26 -2.88 -3.87 12.95
C GLN A 26 -2.27 -4.09 11.58
N PHE A 27 -3.07 -3.76 10.56
CA PHE A 27 -2.64 -3.67 9.17
C PHE A 27 -3.01 -2.29 8.65
N ALA A 28 -2.06 -1.62 7.98
CA ALA A 28 -2.21 -0.27 7.46
C ALA A 28 -1.84 -0.23 5.98
N GLY A 29 -2.58 0.55 5.20
CA GLY A 29 -2.38 0.74 3.77
C GLY A 29 -3.70 1.08 3.06
N PRO A 30 -3.64 1.50 1.79
CA PRO A 30 -4.84 1.82 1.02
C PRO A 30 -5.67 0.57 0.71
N ALA A 31 -7.00 0.65 0.86
CA ALA A 31 -7.94 -0.42 0.44
C ALA A 31 -8.25 -0.40 -1.06
N SER A 32 -7.83 0.66 -1.75
CA SER A 32 -8.05 0.88 -3.18
C SER A 32 -6.86 1.62 -3.78
N VAL A 33 -6.33 1.11 -4.89
CA VAL A 33 -5.15 1.66 -5.57
C VAL A 33 -5.33 1.57 -7.08
N CYS A 34 -4.59 2.38 -7.82
CA CYS A 34 -4.48 2.23 -9.26
C CYS A 34 -3.34 1.26 -9.61
N SER A 35 -3.49 0.52 -10.70
CA SER A 35 -2.47 -0.32 -11.30
C SER A 35 -1.30 0.56 -11.72
N SER A 36 -0.07 0.10 -11.47
CA SER A 36 1.11 0.92 -11.71
C SER A 36 1.21 1.34 -13.19
N PRO A 37 1.66 2.59 -13.44
CA PRO A 37 3.04 2.69 -13.90
C PRO A 37 4.07 3.22 -12.89
N SER A 38 3.71 3.87 -11.76
CA SER A 38 4.67 4.79 -11.12
C SER A 38 4.86 4.79 -9.60
N GLY A 39 4.81 3.65 -8.89
CA GLY A 39 5.54 3.60 -7.60
C GLY A 39 5.13 2.60 -6.53
N GLY A 40 4.09 1.80 -6.75
CA GLY A 40 3.57 0.91 -5.71
C GLY A 40 2.95 1.67 -4.53
N SER A 41 2.37 0.93 -3.59
CA SER A 41 1.73 1.45 -2.39
C SER A 41 2.37 0.84 -1.15
N THR A 42 2.54 1.65 -0.11
CA THR A 42 3.10 1.19 1.16
C THR A 42 2.04 0.50 2.00
N TYR A 43 2.39 -0.68 2.51
CA TYR A 43 1.61 -1.45 3.47
C TYR A 43 2.46 -1.73 4.69
N ALA A 44 1.87 -1.71 5.87
CA ALA A 44 2.59 -1.94 7.12
C ALA A 44 1.76 -2.74 8.12
N VAL A 45 2.43 -3.44 9.02
CA VAL A 45 1.82 -4.15 10.15
C VAL A 45 2.45 -3.74 11.47
N SER A 46 1.64 -3.76 12.53
CA SER A 46 2.13 -3.71 13.90
C SER A 46 1.91 -5.06 14.56
N ALA A 47 2.90 -5.56 15.31
CA ALA A 47 2.86 -6.88 15.92
C ALA A 47 3.43 -6.88 17.34
N THR A 48 2.91 -7.76 18.19
CA THR A 48 3.43 -8.01 19.54
C THR A 48 4.61 -8.98 19.51
N ASN A 49 5.25 -9.19 20.66
CA ASN A 49 6.30 -10.20 20.86
C ASN A 49 7.53 -10.02 19.95
N ALA A 50 7.84 -8.77 19.57
CA ALA A 50 9.05 -8.34 18.87
C ALA A 50 9.48 -9.26 17.70
N PRO A 51 8.76 -9.26 16.57
CA PRO A 51 9.12 -10.07 15.42
C PRO A 51 10.46 -9.64 14.85
N THR A 52 11.26 -10.61 14.42
CA THR A 52 12.56 -10.37 13.78
C THR A 52 12.47 -10.43 12.26
N ASN A 53 11.37 -10.94 11.71
CA ASN A 53 11.16 -11.07 10.27
C ASN A 53 9.67 -11.00 9.92
N TYR A 54 9.38 -10.57 8.69
CA TYR A 54 8.03 -10.49 8.12
C TYR A 54 8.03 -11.03 6.71
N LEU A 55 7.13 -11.97 6.41
CA LEU A 55 6.93 -12.52 5.07
C LEU A 55 5.65 -11.96 4.48
N TRP A 56 5.79 -11.20 3.40
CA TRP A 56 4.70 -10.62 2.63
C TRP A 56 4.45 -11.41 1.35
N THR A 57 3.20 -11.76 1.09
CA THR A 57 2.75 -12.41 -0.14
C THR A 57 1.47 -11.76 -0.65
N VAL A 58 1.19 -11.91 -1.95
CA VAL A 58 -0.02 -11.37 -2.58
C VAL A 58 -0.64 -12.46 -3.46
N SER A 59 -1.97 -12.56 -3.44
CA SER A 59 -2.73 -13.43 -4.33
C SER A 59 -3.79 -12.62 -5.10
N PRO A 60 -3.83 -12.70 -6.44
CA PRO A 60 -2.89 -13.41 -7.32
C PRO A 60 -1.49 -12.76 -7.33
N ALA A 61 -0.44 -13.56 -7.52
CA ALA A 61 0.95 -13.09 -7.46
C ALA A 61 1.52 -12.60 -8.82
N SER A 62 0.86 -12.94 -9.94
CA SER A 62 1.38 -12.64 -11.27
C SER A 62 1.55 -11.14 -11.48
N GLY A 63 2.76 -10.70 -11.84
CA GLY A 63 3.08 -9.30 -12.11
C GLY A 63 3.08 -8.37 -10.89
N VAL A 64 2.92 -8.90 -9.67
CA VAL A 64 3.01 -8.12 -8.42
C VAL A 64 4.48 -7.95 -8.04
N GLY A 65 4.89 -6.71 -7.78
CA GLY A 65 6.20 -6.40 -7.20
C GLY A 65 6.10 -6.18 -5.69
N ILE A 66 7.02 -6.75 -4.92
CA ILE A 66 7.10 -6.57 -3.46
C ILE A 66 8.53 -6.14 -3.12
N SER A 67 8.70 -4.95 -2.53
CA SER A 67 10.01 -4.44 -2.07
C SER A 67 9.97 -4.12 -0.58
N GLY A 68 10.99 -4.58 0.16
CA GLY A 68 11.05 -4.46 1.63
C GLY A 68 10.57 -5.71 2.39
N ASN A 69 10.44 -6.85 1.73
CA ASN A 69 10.13 -8.11 2.40
C ASN A 69 11.17 -8.41 3.52
N GLY A 70 10.72 -8.94 4.65
CA GLY A 70 11.49 -9.06 5.88
C GLY A 70 11.24 -7.95 6.90
N SER A 71 10.64 -6.83 6.48
CA SER A 71 10.34 -5.68 7.34
C SER A 71 8.85 -5.58 7.69
N SER A 72 8.53 -4.86 8.77
CA SER A 72 7.14 -4.57 9.17
C SER A 72 6.41 -3.63 8.21
N SER A 73 7.10 -3.08 7.23
CA SER A 73 6.57 -2.23 6.16
C SER A 73 7.14 -2.66 4.82
N VAL A 74 6.30 -2.64 3.79
CA VAL A 74 6.61 -3.11 2.44
C VAL A 74 5.98 -2.18 1.42
N MET A 75 6.57 -2.08 0.24
CA MET A 75 5.98 -1.41 -0.91
C MET A 75 5.54 -2.47 -1.92
N ILE A 76 4.29 -2.40 -2.35
CA ILE A 76 3.67 -3.37 -3.27
C ILE A 76 3.20 -2.66 -4.52
N SER A 77 3.66 -3.09 -5.69
CA SER A 77 3.16 -2.66 -7.00
C SER A 77 2.26 -3.72 -7.62
N PHE A 78 1.14 -3.29 -8.18
CA PHE A 78 0.17 -4.16 -8.86
C PHE A 78 0.33 -4.04 -10.38
N PRO A 79 0.14 -5.14 -11.13
CA PRO A 79 0.21 -5.13 -12.59
C PRO A 79 -0.92 -4.29 -13.20
N TYR A 80 -0.82 -4.03 -14.51
CA TYR A 80 -1.85 -3.35 -15.31
C TYR A 80 -3.08 -4.26 -15.53
N SER A 81 -3.75 -4.63 -14.45
CA SER A 81 -5.01 -5.37 -14.46
C SER A 81 -5.85 -4.97 -13.26
N ASN A 82 -7.14 -4.73 -13.52
CA ASN A 82 -8.11 -4.48 -12.48
C ASN A 82 -8.50 -5.79 -11.76
N GLY A 83 -8.78 -5.71 -10.47
CA GLY A 83 -9.23 -6.86 -9.70
C GLY A 83 -8.96 -6.77 -8.21
N ASN A 84 -9.40 -7.79 -7.50
CA ASN A 84 -9.18 -7.93 -6.07
C ASN A 84 -7.90 -8.72 -5.81
N TYR A 85 -7.02 -8.14 -5.01
CA TYR A 85 -5.82 -8.79 -4.54
C TYR A 85 -5.90 -8.95 -3.02
N THR A 86 -5.38 -10.06 -2.53
CA THR A 86 -5.25 -10.31 -1.09
C THR A 86 -3.79 -10.28 -0.72
N ILE A 87 -3.41 -9.28 0.08
CA ILE A 87 -2.09 -9.20 0.70
C ILE A 87 -2.13 -10.05 1.96
N SER A 88 -1.09 -10.85 2.19
CA SER A 88 -0.92 -11.65 3.39
C SER A 88 0.43 -11.35 4.02
N CYS A 89 0.46 -11.19 5.34
CA CYS A 89 1.68 -11.01 6.12
C CYS A 89 1.77 -12.06 7.23
N VAL A 90 2.95 -12.65 7.39
CA VAL A 90 3.30 -13.54 8.51
C VAL A 90 4.52 -12.96 9.22
N ALA A 91 4.41 -12.73 10.52
CA ALA A 91 5.51 -12.25 11.36
C ALA A 91 6.16 -13.43 12.09
N SER A 92 7.48 -13.45 12.21
CA SER A 92 8.19 -14.52 12.94
C SER A 92 9.29 -14.00 13.85
N ASN A 93 9.54 -14.74 14.93
CA ASN A 93 10.65 -14.57 15.85
C ASN A 93 11.21 -15.96 16.24
N GLY A 94 12.12 -16.01 17.22
CA GLY A 94 12.70 -17.28 17.71
C GLY A 94 11.70 -18.26 18.35
N SER A 95 10.49 -17.82 18.70
CA SER A 95 9.43 -18.68 19.24
C SER A 95 8.55 -19.30 18.16
N GLY A 96 8.56 -18.77 16.94
CA GLY A 96 7.77 -19.28 15.83
C GLY A 96 7.17 -18.17 14.96
N SER A 97 6.13 -18.54 14.21
CA SER A 97 5.45 -17.67 13.23
C SER A 97 4.01 -17.40 13.63
N SER A 98 3.54 -16.17 13.40
CA SER A 98 2.15 -15.79 13.59
C SER A 98 1.23 -16.55 12.65
N VAL A 99 -0.07 -16.54 12.95
CA VAL A 99 -1.08 -16.79 11.92
C VAL A 99 -0.97 -15.73 10.82
N PRO A 100 -1.26 -16.07 9.54
CA PRO A 100 -1.28 -15.08 8.46
C PRO A 100 -2.36 -14.03 8.70
N TYR A 101 -2.00 -12.76 8.58
CA TYR A 101 -2.95 -11.65 8.54
C TYR A 101 -3.21 -11.28 7.09
N THR A 102 -4.48 -11.20 6.68
CA THR A 102 -4.86 -10.91 5.29
C THR A 102 -5.54 -9.55 5.16
N TYR A 103 -5.34 -8.91 4.01
CA TYR A 103 -5.89 -7.60 3.69
C TYR A 103 -6.26 -7.54 2.20
N THR A 104 -7.53 -7.23 1.92
CA THR A 104 -8.02 -7.13 0.54
C THR A 104 -7.82 -5.72 0.01
N VAL A 105 -7.26 -5.62 -1.19
CA VAL A 105 -7.12 -4.37 -1.94
C VAL A 105 -7.80 -4.49 -3.29
N ASN A 106 -8.57 -3.46 -3.64
CA ASN A 106 -9.18 -3.30 -4.95
C ASN A 106 -8.21 -2.53 -5.85
N VAL A 107 -7.77 -3.16 -6.93
CA VAL A 107 -6.88 -2.53 -7.92
C VAL A 107 -7.72 -2.09 -9.12
N PHE A 108 -7.59 -0.81 -9.47
CA PHE A 108 -8.25 -0.18 -10.60
C PHE A 108 -7.22 0.15 -11.68
N GLU A 109 -7.61 0.23 -12.93
CA GLU A 109 -6.70 0.72 -13.96
C GLU A 109 -6.28 2.18 -13.72
N THR A 110 -5.03 2.53 -14.06
CA THR A 110 -4.64 3.94 -14.22
C THR A 110 -5.21 4.47 -15.53
N PRO A 111 -6.10 5.48 -15.51
CA PRO A 111 -6.68 6.01 -16.74
C PRO A 111 -5.60 6.66 -17.61
N THR A 112 -5.52 6.29 -18.88
CA THR A 112 -4.73 7.05 -19.86
C THR A 112 -5.68 7.90 -20.72
N VAL A 113 -5.28 9.14 -20.99
CA VAL A 113 -6.05 10.08 -21.80
C VAL A 113 -5.30 10.33 -23.10
N THR A 114 -6.00 10.17 -24.22
CA THR A 114 -5.52 10.56 -25.55
C THR A 114 -6.28 11.78 -26.03
N PHE A 115 -5.59 12.72 -26.67
CA PHE A 115 -6.17 13.92 -27.23
C PHE A 115 -6.17 13.85 -28.76
N SER A 116 -7.24 14.32 -29.39
CA SER A 116 -7.34 14.45 -30.85
C SER A 116 -7.98 15.79 -31.23
N GLY A 117 -7.78 16.20 -32.49
CA GLY A 117 -8.24 17.48 -33.03
C GLY A 117 -7.14 18.21 -33.80
N ALA A 118 -7.51 19.24 -34.55
CA ALA A 118 -6.53 20.04 -35.29
C ALA A 118 -5.71 20.90 -34.33
N ASN A 119 -4.38 20.76 -34.38
CA ASN A 119 -3.43 21.60 -33.65
C ASN A 119 -3.00 22.84 -34.46
N THR A 120 -3.47 22.96 -35.71
CA THR A 120 -3.22 24.10 -36.60
C THR A 120 -4.54 24.50 -37.25
N PHE A 121 -4.91 25.77 -37.10
CA PHE A 121 -6.15 26.32 -37.65
C PHE A 121 -6.00 27.84 -37.86
N CYS A 122 -6.86 28.42 -38.69
CA CYS A 122 -6.82 29.85 -38.99
C CYS A 122 -7.35 30.70 -37.83
N GLN A 123 -6.84 31.94 -37.70
CA GLN A 123 -7.36 32.91 -36.73
C GLN A 123 -8.86 33.15 -36.94
N GLY A 124 -9.64 33.08 -35.87
CA GLY A 124 -11.09 33.23 -35.89
C GLY A 124 -11.86 31.95 -36.26
N SER A 125 -11.17 30.88 -36.70
CA SER A 125 -11.80 29.57 -36.91
C SER A 125 -11.91 28.79 -35.59
N SER A 126 -12.94 27.95 -35.49
CA SER A 126 -13.12 27.00 -34.40
C SER A 126 -12.63 25.60 -34.80
N THR A 127 -12.07 24.86 -33.84
CA THR A 127 -11.72 23.45 -33.98
C THR A 127 -12.35 22.63 -32.85
N ALA A 128 -12.64 21.36 -33.12
CA ALA A 128 -13.08 20.42 -32.10
C ALA A 128 -11.85 19.73 -31.49
N LEU A 129 -11.73 19.81 -30.17
CA LEU A 129 -10.80 18.99 -29.39
C LEU A 129 -11.59 17.86 -28.74
N GLN A 130 -11.04 16.66 -28.78
CA GLN A 130 -11.61 15.51 -28.11
C GLN A 130 -10.57 14.92 -27.16
N ALA A 131 -11.04 14.51 -25.98
CA ALA A 131 -10.29 13.69 -25.05
C ALA A 131 -10.99 12.35 -24.91
N SER A 132 -10.21 11.28 -25.06
CA SER A 132 -10.69 9.91 -24.95
C SER A 132 -9.85 9.18 -23.90
N SER A 133 -10.50 8.73 -22.83
CA SER A 133 -9.90 7.84 -21.84
C SER A 133 -9.91 6.40 -22.35
N THR A 134 -8.96 5.58 -21.90
CA THR A 134 -9.15 4.13 -21.90
C THR A 134 -10.31 3.78 -20.97
N ILE A 135 -11.43 3.28 -21.50
CA ILE A 135 -12.52 2.76 -20.69
C ILE A 135 -12.21 1.30 -20.40
N LEU A 136 -11.67 1.02 -19.22
CA LEU A 136 -11.53 -0.34 -18.75
C LEU A 136 -12.06 -0.44 -17.32
N GLY A 137 -13.28 -0.97 -17.22
CA GLY A 137 -13.89 -1.72 -16.10
C GLY A 137 -13.94 -1.14 -14.68
N GLY A 138 -13.12 -0.16 -14.33
CA GLY A 138 -12.87 0.25 -12.94
C GLY A 138 -13.35 1.64 -12.58
N SER A 139 -13.43 2.57 -13.54
CA SER A 139 -13.94 3.92 -13.29
C SER A 139 -15.20 4.19 -14.11
N SER A 140 -16.33 4.30 -13.40
CA SER A 140 -17.60 4.76 -13.98
C SER A 140 -17.67 6.28 -14.09
N THR A 141 -16.68 7.00 -13.56
CA THR A 141 -16.70 8.47 -13.47
C THR A 141 -15.36 9.04 -13.90
N ILE A 142 -15.32 9.64 -15.09
CA ILE A 142 -14.15 10.35 -15.62
C ILE A 142 -14.49 11.83 -15.68
N PHE A 143 -13.61 12.66 -15.14
CA PHE A 143 -13.69 14.11 -15.23
C PHE A 143 -12.52 14.63 -16.06
N TYR A 144 -12.81 15.41 -17.09
CA TYR A 144 -11.81 16.10 -17.89
C TYR A 144 -11.72 17.55 -17.43
N ASN A 145 -10.51 18.01 -17.16
CA ASN A 145 -10.24 19.41 -16.87
C ASN A 145 -9.39 20.01 -18.00
N TRP A 146 -10.00 20.86 -18.83
CA TRP A 146 -9.34 21.51 -19.95
C TRP A 146 -8.66 22.81 -19.51
N SER A 147 -7.46 23.06 -20.03
CA SER A 147 -6.71 24.30 -19.77
C SER A 147 -5.99 24.76 -21.04
N PRO A 148 -5.97 26.08 -21.34
CA PRO A 148 -6.67 27.15 -20.62
C PRO A 148 -8.20 27.14 -20.89
N PRO A 149 -9.04 27.64 -19.97
CA PRO A 149 -10.50 27.66 -20.16
C PRO A 149 -10.98 28.74 -21.14
N SER A 150 -10.17 29.75 -21.44
CA SER A 150 -10.49 30.82 -22.38
C SER A 150 -10.51 30.34 -23.83
N GLY A 151 -11.56 30.68 -24.59
CA GLY A 151 -11.68 30.34 -26.01
C GLY A 151 -12.38 28.99 -26.29
N LEU A 152 -12.86 28.29 -25.26
CA LEU A 152 -13.66 27.07 -25.39
C LEU A 152 -15.15 27.44 -25.46
N ASN A 153 -15.88 26.97 -26.48
CA ASN A 153 -17.29 27.28 -26.73
C ASN A 153 -18.30 26.36 -25.98
N SER A 154 -17.91 25.87 -24.81
CA SER A 154 -18.68 25.01 -23.89
C SER A 154 -18.90 23.53 -24.26
N THR A 155 -18.80 22.76 -23.16
CA THR A 155 -19.02 21.34 -22.84
C THR A 155 -18.45 20.28 -23.75
#